data_AF-A0A5C6RHA2-F1
#
_entry.id   AF-A0A5C6RHA2-F1
#
_cell.length_a   1.000
_cell.length_b   1.000
_cell.length_c   1.000
_cell.angle_alpha   90.00
_cell.angle_beta   90.00
_cell.angle_gamma   90.00
#
_symmetry.space_group_name_H-M   'P 1'
#
loop_
_entity.id
_entity.type
_entity.pdbx_description
1 polymer ?
#
loop_
_entity_poly.entity_id
_entity_poly.type
_entity_poly.pdbx_seq_one_letter_code
_entity_poly.pdbx_strand_id
1 'polypeptide(L)'
;MRIAVFRRAHFNAAHRLYNPAWSDEKNQEVFGLCNNPNYHGHNYELEVKVAGEVDPVTGYLIDLKDLKDLIKKEVELRFDHKNLNLDTEEFRNLNPTAENICFVIWNILRSHLDERYDLSVRLYETPRNYVEYPA
;
A
#
# COMPACT_ATOMS: atom_id res chain seq x y z
N MET A 1 -5.65 6.43 27.43
CA MET A 1 -5.13 5.06 27.29
C MET A 1 -4.70 4.93 25.85
N ARG A 2 -3.41 4.72 25.60
CA ARG A 2 -2.90 4.57 24.23
C ARG A 2 -3.12 3.15 23.74
N ILE A 3 -3.67 3.00 22.54
CA ILE A 3 -3.91 1.69 21.91
C ILE A 3 -3.64 1.77 20.42
N ALA A 4 -3.53 0.62 19.76
CA ALA A 4 -3.50 0.52 18.31
C ALA A 4 -4.69 -0.33 17.82
N VAL A 5 -5.33 0.11 16.75
CA VAL A 5 -6.31 -0.66 15.99
C VAL A 5 -5.72 -1.02 14.63
N PHE A 6 -6.10 -2.19 14.13
CA PHE A 6 -5.65 -2.69 12.84
C PHE A 6 -6.87 -2.96 11.96
N ARG A 7 -6.82 -2.47 10.73
CA ARG A 7 -7.82 -2.79 9.71
C ARG A 7 -7.13 -3.49 8.55
N ARG A 8 -7.59 -4.71 8.26
CA ARG A 8 -7.17 -5.47 7.08
C ARG A 8 -8.02 -5.15 5.87
N ALA A 9 -7.37 -5.09 4.71
CA ALA A 9 -7.95 -4.90 3.39
C ALA A 9 -7.12 -5.66 2.36
N HIS A 10 -7.58 -5.71 1.12
CA HIS A 10 -6.84 -6.34 0.02
C HIS A 10 -7.16 -5.65 -1.31
N PHE A 11 -6.27 -5.83 -2.27
CA PHE A 11 -6.51 -5.46 -3.67
C PHE A 11 -5.70 -6.37 -4.58
N ASN A 12 -6.18 -6.62 -5.79
CA ASN A 12 -5.50 -7.46 -6.76
C ASN A 12 -4.97 -6.57 -7.88
N ALA A 13 -3.67 -6.61 -8.14
CA ALA A 13 -3.08 -5.75 -9.16
C ALA A 13 -1.96 -6.44 -9.93
N ALA A 14 -1.84 -6.06 -11.21
CA ALA A 14 -0.72 -6.43 -12.07
C ALA A 14 0.35 -5.32 -12.06
N HIS A 15 1.61 -5.71 -12.25
CA HIS A 15 2.71 -4.77 -12.40
C HIS A 15 3.94 -5.41 -13.06
N ARG A 16 4.90 -4.55 -13.40
CA ARG A 16 6.22 -4.92 -13.89
C ARG A 16 7.25 -4.02 -13.22
N LEU A 17 8.33 -4.63 -12.76
CA LEU A 17 9.48 -3.91 -12.25
C LEU A 17 10.43 -3.60 -13.41
N TYR A 18 10.55 -2.32 -13.73
CA TYR A 18 11.39 -1.85 -14.84
C TYR A 18 11.87 -0.43 -14.58
N ASN A 19 13.16 -0.20 -14.82
CA ASN A 19 13.77 1.12 -14.81
C ASN A 19 14.06 1.55 -16.26
N PRO A 20 13.37 2.59 -16.78
CA PRO A 20 13.52 3.04 -18.16
C PRO A 20 14.88 3.69 -18.47
N ALA A 21 15.68 4.01 -17.44
CA ALA A 21 17.03 4.54 -17.62
C ALA A 21 18.10 3.45 -17.76
N TRP A 22 17.73 2.16 -17.65
CA TRP A 22 18.65 1.03 -17.75
C TRP A 22 18.45 0.26 -19.06
N SER A 23 19.47 -0.49 -19.49
CA SER A 23 19.30 -1.44 -20.59
C SER A 23 18.38 -2.60 -20.19
N ASP A 24 17.87 -3.32 -21.18
CA ASP A 24 17.00 -4.47 -20.92
C ASP A 24 17.76 -5.60 -20.21
N GLU A 25 19.05 -5.80 -20.50
CA GLU A 25 19.89 -6.79 -19.82
C GLU A 25 20.04 -6.46 -18.34
N LYS A 26 20.28 -5.18 -18.00
CA LYS A 26 20.40 -4.74 -16.61
C LYS A 26 19.07 -4.88 -15.87
N ASN A 27 17.95 -4.53 -16.50
CA ASN A 27 16.63 -4.75 -15.90
C ASN A 27 16.38 -6.24 -15.66
N GLN A 28 16.75 -7.10 -16.60
CA GLN A 28 16.61 -8.54 -16.46
C GLN A 28 17.50 -9.12 -15.35
N GLU A 29 18.73 -8.65 -15.23
CA GLU A 29 19.66 -9.05 -14.17
C GLU A 29 19.14 -8.66 -12.77
N VAL A 30 18.65 -7.44 -12.62
CA VAL A 30 18.24 -6.90 -11.31
C VAL A 30 16.85 -7.39 -10.88
N PHE A 31 15.86 -7.32 -11.77
CA PHE A 31 14.46 -7.58 -11.42
C PHE A 31 13.99 -9.00 -11.80
N GLY A 32 14.77 -9.73 -12.61
CA GLY A 32 14.51 -11.13 -12.91
C GLY A 32 13.11 -11.39 -13.47
N LEU A 33 12.38 -12.31 -12.86
CA LEU A 33 11.01 -12.67 -13.26
C LEU A 33 10.02 -11.50 -13.11
N CYS A 34 10.29 -10.54 -12.22
CA CYS A 34 9.42 -9.38 -12.00
C CYS A 34 9.49 -8.37 -13.16
N ASN A 35 10.49 -8.49 -14.04
CA ASN A 35 10.65 -7.69 -15.27
C ASN A 35 9.93 -8.30 -16.49
N ASN A 36 9.04 -9.27 -16.32
CA ASN A 36 8.31 -9.85 -17.46
C ASN A 36 7.64 -8.75 -18.32
N PRO A 37 7.94 -8.65 -19.63
CA PRO A 37 7.34 -7.65 -20.52
C PRO A 37 5.81 -7.69 -20.56
N ASN A 38 5.21 -8.86 -20.27
CA ASN A 38 3.77 -9.06 -20.18
C ASN A 38 3.22 -8.94 -18.75
N TYR A 39 3.98 -8.30 -17.85
CA TYR A 39 3.63 -8.09 -16.44
C TYR A 39 3.49 -9.42 -15.66
N HIS A 40 3.22 -9.28 -14.37
CA HIS A 40 2.74 -10.32 -13.48
C HIS A 40 1.80 -9.66 -12.48
N GLY A 41 1.23 -10.39 -11.52
CA GLY A 41 0.35 -9.78 -10.53
C GLY A 41 0.32 -10.52 -9.22
N HIS A 42 -0.28 -9.85 -8.23
CA HIS A 42 -0.37 -10.34 -6.86
C HIS A 42 -1.73 -10.01 -6.27
N ASN A 43 -2.12 -10.83 -5.29
CA ASN A 43 -3.23 -10.56 -4.40
C ASN A 43 -2.63 -9.88 -3.16
N TYR A 44 -2.56 -8.55 -3.18
CA TYR A 44 -1.95 -7.79 -2.11
C TYR A 44 -2.85 -7.81 -0.87
N GLU A 45 -2.26 -8.15 0.27
CA GLU A 45 -2.92 -7.98 1.58
C GLU A 45 -2.36 -6.74 2.26
N LEU A 46 -3.23 -5.95 2.87
CA LEU A 46 -2.91 -4.68 3.50
C LEU A 46 -3.35 -4.70 4.96
N GLU A 47 -2.46 -4.33 5.87
CA GLU A 47 -2.80 -4.03 7.26
C GLU A 47 -2.52 -2.54 7.53
N VAL A 48 -3.57 -1.79 7.85
CA VAL A 48 -3.46 -0.39 8.28
C VAL A 48 -3.56 -0.33 9.79
N LYS A 49 -2.48 0.12 10.43
CA LYS A 49 -2.37 0.35 11.86
C LYS A 49 -2.60 1.82 12.17
N VAL A 50 -3.56 2.11 13.03
CA VAL A 50 -3.77 3.44 13.60
C VAL A 50 -3.58 3.34 15.12
N ALA A 51 -2.69 4.14 15.70
CA ALA A 51 -2.48 4.21 17.14
C ALA A 51 -2.67 5.63 17.68
N GLY A 52 -3.06 5.74 18.95
CA GLY A 52 -3.30 7.03 19.60
C GLY A 52 -4.06 6.88 20.91
N GLU A 53 -4.57 7.99 21.44
CA GLU A 53 -5.37 7.98 22.68
C GLU A 53 -6.83 7.64 22.41
N VAL A 54 -7.38 6.77 23.25
CA VAL A 54 -8.81 6.50 23.28
C VAL A 54 -9.57 7.72 23.81
N ASP A 55 -10.60 8.13 23.09
CA ASP A 55 -11.53 9.17 23.51
C ASP A 55 -12.28 8.72 24.79
N PRO A 56 -12.25 9.51 25.87
CA PRO A 56 -12.76 9.10 27.17
C PRO A 56 -14.30 9.05 27.26
N VAL A 57 -15.01 9.63 26.28
CA VAL A 57 -16.47 9.67 26.25
C VAL A 57 -17.03 8.50 25.45
N THR A 58 -16.46 8.25 24.28
CA THR A 58 -16.91 7.22 23.34
C THR A 58 -16.23 5.86 23.56
N GLY A 59 -15.02 5.85 24.13
CA GLY A 59 -14.20 4.65 24.26
C GLY A 59 -13.53 4.21 22.95
N TYR A 60 -13.58 5.02 21.89
CA TYR A 60 -12.96 4.70 20.60
C TYR A 60 -11.63 5.44 20.43
N LEU A 61 -10.68 4.78 19.77
CA LEU A 61 -9.54 5.48 19.17
C LEU A 61 -9.96 6.18 17.86
N ILE A 62 -10.63 5.42 16.99
CA ILE A 62 -11.16 5.85 15.69
C ILE A 62 -12.36 4.96 15.39
N ASP A 63 -13.38 5.49 14.71
CA ASP A 63 -14.46 4.65 14.18
C ASP A 63 -13.90 3.73 13.08
N LEU A 64 -13.98 2.42 13.29
CA LEU A 64 -13.49 1.42 12.33
C LEU A 64 -14.28 1.45 11.01
N LYS A 65 -15.52 1.94 11.01
CA LYS A 65 -16.28 2.16 9.78
C LYS A 65 -15.64 3.27 8.95
N ASP A 66 -15.21 4.36 9.58
CA ASP A 66 -14.55 5.47 8.89
C ASP A 66 -13.20 5.03 8.32
N LEU A 67 -12.40 4.28 9.10
CA LEU A 67 -11.14 3.72 8.61
C LEU A 67 -11.37 2.74 7.43
N LYS A 68 -12.40 1.89 7.51
CA LYS A 68 -12.78 0.97 6.43
C LYS A 68 -13.21 1.73 5.17
N ASP A 69 -14.07 2.73 5.31
CA ASP A 69 -14.60 3.51 4.19
C ASP A 69 -13.47 4.34 3.53
N LEU A 70 -12.53 4.87 4.33
CA LEU A 70 -11.32 5.54 3.85
C LEU A 70 -10.41 4.61 3.03
N ILE A 71 -10.04 3.44 3.59
CA ILE A 71 -9.19 2.46 2.88
C ILE A 71 -9.85 2.01 1.59
N LYS A 72 -11.17 1.75 1.62
CA LYS A 72 -11.90 1.37 0.41
C LYS A 72 -11.82 2.44 -0.67
N LYS A 73 -12.11 3.69 -0.31
CA LYS A 73 -12.15 4.80 -1.27
C LYS A 73 -10.76 5.15 -1.82
N GLU A 74 -9.79 5.27 -0.94
CA GLU A 74 -8.48 5.83 -1.27
C GLU A 74 -7.43 4.76 -1.61
N VAL A 75 -7.71 3.47 -1.41
CA VAL A 75 -6.78 2.38 -1.74
C VAL A 75 -7.45 1.33 -2.62
N GLU A 76 -8.50 0.65 -2.14
CA GLU A 76 -9.09 -0.48 -2.87
C GLU A 76 -9.64 -0.04 -4.23
N LEU A 77 -10.46 1.02 -4.30
CA LEU A 77 -11.02 1.50 -5.56
C LEU A 77 -9.96 2.07 -6.52
N ARG A 78 -8.80 2.48 -6.00
CA ARG A 78 -7.70 3.01 -6.82
C ARG A 78 -6.88 1.91 -7.46
N PHE A 79 -6.64 0.81 -6.74
CA PHE A 79 -5.64 -0.19 -7.12
C PHE A 79 -6.20 -1.58 -7.43
N ASP A 80 -7.43 -1.91 -6.99
CA ASP A 80 -8.02 -3.22 -7.25
C ASP A 80 -8.40 -3.42 -8.72
N HIS A 81 -8.06 -4.59 -9.24
CA HIS A 81 -8.19 -4.99 -10.64
C HIS A 81 -7.53 -4.00 -11.63
N LYS A 82 -6.38 -3.45 -11.26
CA LYS A 82 -5.59 -2.52 -12.10
C LYS A 82 -4.23 -3.09 -12.48
N ASN A 83 -3.67 -2.59 -13.58
CA ASN A 83 -2.24 -2.62 -13.81
C ASN A 83 -1.62 -1.35 -13.20
N LEU A 84 -0.77 -1.49 -12.18
CA LEU A 84 -0.19 -0.34 -11.47
C LEU A 84 0.58 0.57 -12.42
N ASN A 85 1.38 0.02 -13.32
CA ASN A 85 2.19 0.82 -14.24
C ASN A 85 1.35 1.62 -15.27
N LEU A 86 0.17 1.09 -15.66
CA LEU A 86 -0.61 1.63 -16.78
C LEU A 86 -1.84 2.43 -16.34
N ASP A 87 -2.51 1.98 -15.28
CA ASP A 87 -3.85 2.44 -14.91
C ASP A 87 -3.86 3.38 -13.70
N THR A 88 -2.69 3.68 -13.13
CA THR A 88 -2.56 4.53 -11.93
C THR A 88 -1.69 5.76 -12.20
N GLU A 89 -2.01 6.86 -11.55
CA GLU A 89 -1.22 8.09 -11.66
C GLU A 89 0.04 7.99 -10.79
N GLU A 90 -0.08 7.34 -9.64
CA GLU A 90 0.94 7.19 -8.62
C GLU A 90 2.18 6.43 -9.11
N PHE A 91 1.99 5.43 -9.98
CA PHE A 91 3.09 4.60 -10.51
C PHE A 91 3.48 4.92 -11.95
N ARG A 92 2.97 6.02 -12.54
CA ARG A 92 3.33 6.42 -13.92
C ARG A 92 4.83 6.61 -14.11
N ASN A 93 5.50 7.19 -13.12
CA ASN A 93 6.95 7.46 -13.13
C ASN A 93 7.66 6.84 -11.91
N LEU A 94 6.99 5.94 -11.19
CA LEU A 94 7.51 5.30 -9.99
C LEU A 94 7.40 3.79 -10.15
N ASN A 95 8.53 3.09 -9.98
CA ASN A 95 8.58 1.64 -10.11
C ASN A 95 7.74 0.99 -8.97
N PRO A 96 6.71 0.19 -9.26
CA PRO A 96 5.79 -0.35 -8.24
C PRO A 96 6.40 -1.51 -7.46
N THR A 97 7.54 -1.31 -6.81
CA THR A 97 8.05 -2.30 -5.84
C THR A 97 7.15 -2.34 -4.61
N ALA A 98 7.17 -3.42 -3.83
CA ALA A 98 6.38 -3.53 -2.61
C ALA A 98 6.64 -2.37 -1.63
N GLU A 99 7.88 -1.88 -1.56
CA GLU A 99 8.27 -0.71 -0.77
C GLU A 99 7.60 0.58 -1.26
N ASN A 100 7.66 0.83 -2.57
CA ASN A 100 7.04 2.03 -3.15
C ASN A 100 5.52 1.98 -3.03
N ILE A 101 4.90 0.81 -3.22
CA ILE A 101 3.46 0.64 -3.04
C ILE A 101 3.06 0.91 -1.59
N CYS A 102 3.79 0.33 -0.63
CA CYS A 102 3.55 0.55 0.81
C CYS A 102 3.64 2.05 1.18
N PHE A 103 4.69 2.72 0.72
CA PHE A 103 4.90 4.16 0.96
C PHE A 103 3.82 5.04 0.30
N VAL A 104 3.43 4.74 -0.95
CA VAL A 104 2.34 5.45 -1.64
C VAL A 104 1.03 5.30 -0.89
N ILE A 105 0.66 4.08 -0.48
CA ILE A 105 -0.56 3.83 0.31
C ILE A 105 -0.51 4.61 1.62
N TRP A 106 0.62 4.58 2.32
CA TRP A 106 0.79 5.35 3.55
C TRP A 106 0.61 6.85 3.32
N ASN A 107 1.22 7.43 2.28
CA ASN A 107 1.09 8.87 1.97
C ASN A 107 -0.36 9.25 1.68
N ILE A 108 -1.06 8.43 0.88
CA ILE A 108 -2.47 8.64 0.57
C ILE A 108 -3.28 8.64 1.87
N LEU A 109 -3.19 7.61 2.70
CA LEU A 109 -3.94 7.52 3.95
C LEU A 109 -3.57 8.63 4.94
N ARG A 110 -2.28 8.96 5.04
CA ARG A 110 -1.76 9.99 5.95
C ARG A 110 -2.39 11.35 5.70
N SER A 111 -2.58 11.72 4.43
CA SER A 111 -3.20 13.00 4.04
C SER A 111 -4.68 13.13 4.42
N HIS A 112 -5.33 12.03 4.81
CA HIS A 112 -6.75 12.00 5.19
C HIS A 112 -6.97 11.79 6.70
N LEU A 113 -5.91 11.53 7.46
CA LEU A 113 -5.99 11.26 8.90
C LEU A 113 -5.39 12.43 9.69
N ASP A 114 -6.00 12.73 10.83
CA ASP A 114 -5.50 13.73 11.80
C ASP A 114 -4.10 13.33 12.32
N GLU A 115 -3.18 14.28 12.42
CA GLU A 115 -1.79 14.09 12.86
C GLU A 115 -1.67 13.50 14.28
N ARG A 116 -2.73 13.58 15.09
CA ARG A 116 -2.78 12.92 16.41
C ARG A 116 -2.65 11.40 16.36
N TYR A 117 -2.92 10.80 15.21
CA TYR A 117 -2.82 9.36 15.00
C TYR A 117 -1.43 8.97 14.50
N ASP A 118 -0.81 7.97 15.12
CA ASP A 118 0.32 7.28 14.49
C ASP A 118 -0.24 6.32 13.43
N LEU A 119 0.25 6.45 12.19
CA LEU A 119 -0.16 5.60 11.07
C LEU A 119 1.02 4.73 10.65
N SER A 120 0.79 3.43 10.52
CA SER A 120 1.68 2.51 9.82
C SER A 120 0.88 1.63 8.88
N VAL A 121 1.50 1.28 7.77
CA VAL A 121 0.97 0.41 6.74
C VAL A 121 1.90 -0.77 6.60
N ARG A 122 1.36 -1.98 6.63
CA ARG A 122 2.05 -3.20 6.24
C ARG A 122 1.40 -3.76 4.99
N LEU A 123 2.19 -3.92 3.93
CA LEU A 123 1.76 -4.47 2.66
C LEU A 123 2.43 -5.83 2.44
N TYR A 124 1.63 -6.84 2.18
CA TYR A 124 2.07 -8.17 1.79
C TYR A 124 1.90 -8.29 0.28
N GLU A 125 3.01 -8.39 -0.44
CA GLU A 125 3.00 -8.75 -1.86
C GLU A 125 2.68 -10.23 -2.02
N THR A 126 3.21 -11.06 -1.12
CA THR A 126 2.85 -12.47 -0.98
C THR A 126 2.79 -12.81 0.51
N PRO A 127 2.28 -13.99 0.91
CA PRO A 127 2.31 -14.40 2.32
C PRO A 127 3.71 -14.47 2.94
N ARG A 128 4.78 -14.46 2.13
CA ARG A 128 6.18 -14.56 2.57
C ARG A 128 6.97 -13.26 2.42
N ASN A 129 6.45 -12.29 1.67
CA ASN A 129 7.14 -11.03 1.37
C ASN A 129 6.23 -9.88 1.78
N TYR A 130 6.66 -9.10 2.77
CA TYR A 130 5.91 -7.95 3.24
C TYR A 130 6.83 -6.80 3.61
N VAL A 131 6.30 -5.59 3.46
CA VAL A 131 6.98 -4.33 3.75
C VAL A 131 6.12 -3.52 4.71
N GLU A 132 6.74 -2.86 5.68
CA GLU A 132 6.07 -1.97 6.63
C GLU A 132 6.64 -0.55 6.53
N TYR A 133 5.76 0.45 6.59
CA TYR A 133 6.14 1.85 6.66
C TYR A 133 5.19 2.65 7.57
N PRO A 134 5.69 3.51 8.48
CA PRO A 134 7.09 3.65 8.87
C PRO A 134 7.61 2.38 9.55
N ALA A 135 8.94 2.22 9.60
CA ALA A 135 9.64 1.09 10.24
C ALA A 135 9.62 1.16 11.78
#